data_AF-A0AAV4FR39-F1
#
_entry.id   AF-A0AAV4FR39-F1
#
_cell.length_a   1.000
_cell.length_b   1.000
_cell.length_c   1.000
_cell.angle_alpha   90.00
_cell.angle_beta   90.00
_cell.angle_gamma   90.00
#
_symmetry.space_group_name_H-M   'P 1'
#
loop_
_entity.id
_entity.type
_entity.pdbx_description
1 polymer ?
#
loop_
_entity_poly.entity_id
_entity_poly.type
_entity_poly.pdbx_seq_one_letter_code
_entity_poly.pdbx_strand_id
1 'polypeptide(L)'
;MPPKEKLKFLLFDNYIVIVLSLQILESFWKLFGHILRRHRDIPANKATRAYFIQCGKNHRGRPKTTLPTILNRDLALIDHEIRLHSSDELDKITALAQDRRQWHEMAVKIERAAEASQTENWDAPRH
;
A
#
# COMPACT_ATOMS: atom_id res chain seq x y z
N MET A 1 -24.91 20.70 -17.58
CA MET A 1 -23.45 20.74 -17.85
C MET A 1 -22.80 21.72 -16.89
N PRO A 2 -21.77 21.34 -16.12
CA PRO A 2 -21.02 22.30 -15.32
C PRO A 2 -20.24 23.27 -16.23
N PRO A 3 -20.05 24.54 -15.83
CA PRO A 3 -19.29 25.52 -16.60
C PRO A 3 -17.83 25.08 -16.77
N LYS A 4 -17.22 25.40 -17.93
CA LYS A 4 -15.87 24.96 -18.35
C LYS A 4 -14.76 25.24 -17.32
N GLU A 5 -14.93 26.27 -16.49
CA GLU A 5 -14.00 26.61 -15.41
C GLU A 5 -14.06 25.59 -14.25
N LYS A 6 -15.26 25.13 -13.86
CA LYS A 6 -15.40 24.06 -12.85
C LYS A 6 -14.77 22.74 -13.32
N LEU A 7 -14.86 22.44 -14.61
CA LEU A 7 -14.21 21.27 -15.20
C LEU A 7 -12.68 21.34 -15.10
N LYS A 8 -12.07 22.51 -15.34
CA LYS A 8 -10.61 22.69 -15.18
C LYS A 8 -10.15 22.56 -13.72
N PHE A 9 -10.89 23.15 -12.78
CA PHE A 9 -10.58 23.01 -11.35
C PHE A 9 -10.71 21.57 -10.86
N LEU A 10 -11.77 20.87 -11.24
CA LEU A 10 -11.95 19.47 -10.90
C LEU A 10 -10.86 18.58 -11.52
N LEU A 11 -10.44 18.82 -12.76
CA LEU A 11 -9.34 18.08 -13.37
C LEU A 11 -8.02 18.30 -12.64
N PHE A 12 -7.74 19.54 -12.22
CA PHE A 12 -6.49 19.90 -11.54
C PHE A 12 -6.42 19.36 -10.11
N ASP A 13 -7.49 19.53 -9.32
CA ASP A 13 -7.54 19.04 -7.93
C ASP A 13 -7.40 17.51 -7.89
N ASN A 14 -8.03 16.81 -8.83
CA ASN A 14 -7.95 15.36 -8.89
C ASN A 14 -6.59 14.85 -9.39
N TYR A 15 -5.96 15.56 -10.34
CA TYR A 15 -4.60 15.25 -10.76
C TYR A 15 -3.61 15.37 -9.59
N ILE A 16 -3.74 16.42 -8.76
CA ILE A 16 -2.92 16.58 -7.54
C ILE A 16 -3.15 15.42 -6.58
N VAL A 17 -4.40 15.00 -6.37
CA VAL A 17 -4.72 13.89 -5.47
C VAL A 17 -4.12 12.58 -5.96
N ILE A 18 -4.18 12.28 -7.26
CA ILE A 18 -3.58 11.08 -7.86
C ILE A 18 -2.07 11.09 -7.64
N VAL A 19 -1.40 12.17 -8.06
CA VAL A 19 0.07 12.31 -7.95
C VAL A 19 0.54 12.18 -6.50
N LEU A 20 -0.17 12.84 -5.56
CA LEU A 20 0.17 12.76 -4.15
C LEU A 20 -0.04 11.36 -3.58
N SER A 21 -1.10 10.66 -4.00
CA SER A 21 -1.36 9.29 -3.54
C SER A 21 -0.27 8.31 -3.97
N LEU A 22 0.25 8.47 -5.20
CA LEU A 22 1.34 7.66 -5.73
C LEU A 22 2.65 7.93 -4.98
N GLN A 23 2.96 9.19 -4.68
CA GLN A 23 4.14 9.56 -3.88
C GLN A 23 4.10 8.99 -2.46
N ILE A 24 2.91 9.00 -1.84
CA ILE A 24 2.72 8.39 -0.52
C ILE A 24 2.94 6.88 -0.60
N LEU A 25 2.37 6.21 -1.61
CA LEU A 25 2.53 4.77 -1.83
C LEU A 25 4.02 4.41 -1.99
N GLU A 26 4.74 5.09 -2.88
CA GLU A 26 6.18 4.87 -3.09
C GLU A 26 6.97 5.03 -1.78
N SER A 27 6.74 6.13 -1.06
CA SER A 27 7.42 6.43 0.20
C SER A 27 7.14 5.36 1.25
N PHE A 28 5.91 4.84 1.27
CA PHE A 28 5.48 3.81 2.19
C PHE A 28 6.17 2.48 1.94
N TRP A 29 6.24 2.03 0.68
CA TRP A 29 6.95 0.80 0.30
C TRP A 29 8.46 0.91 0.49
N LYS A 30 9.05 2.10 0.28
CA LYS A 30 10.46 2.38 0.62
C LYS A 30 10.71 2.24 2.12
N LEU A 31 9.89 2.89 2.95
CA LEU A 31 10.01 2.84 4.41
C LEU A 31 9.79 1.43 4.94
N PHE A 32 8.75 0.74 4.47
CA PHE A 32 8.43 -0.61 4.92
C PHE A 32 9.56 -1.58 4.57
N GLY A 33 10.06 -1.55 3.33
CA GLY A 33 11.23 -2.34 2.94
C GLY A 33 12.48 -1.98 3.73
N HIS A 34 12.68 -0.71 4.10
CA HIS A 34 13.76 -0.33 5.00
C HIS A 34 13.64 -1.00 6.36
N ILE A 35 12.46 -0.94 6.99
CA ILE A 35 12.16 -1.56 8.30
C ILE A 35 12.44 -3.07 8.25
N LEU A 36 11.90 -3.77 7.24
CA LEU A 36 12.05 -5.22 7.10
C LEU A 36 13.51 -5.68 6.93
N ARG A 37 14.37 -4.84 6.36
CA ARG A 37 15.82 -5.12 6.23
C ARG A 37 16.61 -4.89 7.51
N ARG A 38 16.07 -4.16 8.48
CA ARG A 38 16.76 -3.93 9.76
C ARG A 38 16.72 -5.18 10.62
N HIS A 39 17.56 -5.19 11.65
CA HIS A 39 17.59 -6.24 12.65
C HIS A 39 16.20 -6.48 13.25
N ARG A 40 15.84 -7.74 13.52
CA ARG A 40 14.52 -8.11 14.03
C ARG A 40 14.20 -7.47 15.38
N ASP A 41 15.23 -7.15 16.17
CA ASP A 41 15.04 -6.60 17.52
C ASP A 41 14.78 -5.10 17.59
N ILE A 42 14.80 -4.39 16.47
CA ILE A 42 14.41 -2.97 16.49
C ILE A 42 12.94 -2.83 16.89
N PRO A 43 12.55 -1.72 17.55
CA PRO A 43 11.16 -1.51 17.99
C PRO A 43 10.13 -1.66 16.86
N ALA A 44 10.44 -1.18 15.65
CA ALA A 44 9.54 -1.26 14.50
C ALA A 44 9.25 -2.72 14.09
N ASN A 45 10.28 -3.55 13.92
CA ASN A 45 10.12 -4.96 13.57
C ASN A 45 9.42 -5.75 14.68
N LYS A 46 9.73 -5.47 15.95
CA LYS A 46 9.00 -6.05 17.08
C LYS A 46 7.52 -5.72 17.04
N ALA A 47 7.16 -4.46 16.77
CA ALA A 47 5.77 -4.03 16.66
C ALA A 47 5.04 -4.67 15.47
N THR A 48 5.66 -4.68 14.29
CA THR A 48 5.11 -5.33 13.08
C THR A 48 4.87 -6.82 13.34
N ARG A 49 5.85 -7.53 13.90
CA ARG A 49 5.71 -8.96 14.21
C ARG A 49 4.65 -9.22 15.26
N ALA A 50 4.60 -8.43 16.33
CA ALA A 50 3.57 -8.54 17.36
C ALA A 50 2.16 -8.37 16.78
N TYR A 51 1.99 -7.42 15.85
CA TYR A 51 0.73 -7.24 15.12
C TYR A 51 0.33 -8.52 14.37
N PHE A 52 1.21 -9.05 13.52
CA PHE A 52 0.89 -10.23 12.69
C PHE A 52 0.79 -11.55 13.47
N ILE A 53 1.41 -11.65 14.65
CA ILE A 53 1.20 -12.78 15.59
C ILE A 53 -0.19 -12.69 16.27
N GLN A 54 -0.65 -11.48 16.57
CA GLN A 54 -1.92 -11.25 17.28
C GLN A 54 -3.11 -11.02 16.33
N CYS A 55 -2.86 -10.95 15.03
CA CYS A 55 -3.87 -10.72 14.00
C CYS A 55 -4.94 -11.82 14.10
N GLY A 56 -6.18 -11.44 14.44
CA GLY A 56 -7.27 -12.37 14.75
C GLY A 56 -7.72 -12.40 16.22
N LYS A 57 -7.00 -11.74 17.14
CA LYS A 57 -7.47 -11.52 18.52
C LYS A 57 -8.38 -10.28 18.58
N ASN A 58 -9.54 -10.41 19.23
CA ASN A 58 -10.51 -9.33 19.39
C ASN A 58 -9.93 -8.20 20.26
N HIS A 59 -9.32 -7.19 19.62
CA HIS A 59 -8.93 -5.96 20.30
C HIS A 59 -10.17 -5.11 20.56
N ARG A 60 -10.33 -4.61 21.79
CA ARG A 60 -11.44 -3.73 22.17
C ARG A 60 -11.24 -2.36 21.49
N GLY A 61 -12.19 -1.94 20.65
CA GLY A 61 -12.13 -0.67 19.88
C GLY A 61 -12.04 -0.89 18.37
N ARG A 62 -12.07 0.20 17.58
CA ARG A 62 -11.90 0.13 16.11
C ARG A 62 -10.54 -0.51 15.81
N PRO A 63 -10.49 -1.64 15.09
CA PRO A 63 -9.23 -2.23 14.68
C PRO A 63 -8.36 -1.16 14.01
N LYS A 64 -7.17 -0.88 14.55
CA LYS A 64 -6.20 0.00 13.91
C LYS A 64 -5.60 -0.77 12.73
N THR A 65 -6.35 -0.83 11.65
CA THR A 65 -6.05 -1.66 10.47
C THR A 65 -5.33 -0.91 9.37
N THR A 66 -4.95 0.36 9.57
CA THR A 66 -4.43 1.18 8.47
C THR A 66 -3.20 0.56 7.81
N LEU A 67 -2.19 0.12 8.55
CA LEU A 67 -0.95 -0.39 7.94
C LEU A 67 -1.18 -1.70 7.14
N PRO A 68 -1.73 -2.78 7.71
CA PRO A 68 -1.93 -4.02 6.97
C PRO A 68 -3.05 -3.93 5.94
N THR A 69 -4.09 -3.10 6.15
CA THR A 69 -5.12 -2.89 5.13
C THR A 69 -4.56 -2.15 3.93
N ILE A 70 -3.71 -1.13 4.13
CA ILE A 70 -3.04 -0.43 3.02
C ILE A 70 -2.10 -1.39 2.31
N LEU A 71 -1.25 -2.12 3.05
CA LEU A 71 -0.33 -3.10 2.44
C LEU A 71 -1.07 -4.19 1.65
N ASN A 72 -2.15 -4.76 2.21
CA ASN A 72 -2.95 -5.77 1.51
C ASN A 72 -3.70 -5.19 0.30
N ARG A 73 -4.19 -3.96 0.39
CA ARG A 73 -4.82 -3.27 -0.75
C ARG A 73 -3.82 -3.11 -1.89
N ASP A 74 -2.62 -2.65 -1.57
CA ASP A 74 -1.55 -2.42 -2.54
C ASP A 74 -1.08 -3.73 -3.17
N LEU A 75 -0.90 -4.79 -2.37
CA LEU A 75 -0.53 -6.12 -2.85
C LEU A 75 -1.61 -6.73 -3.76
N ALA A 76 -2.89 -6.53 -3.41
CA ALA A 76 -4.01 -7.00 -4.21
C ALA A 76 -4.10 -6.34 -5.60
N LEU A 77 -3.39 -5.24 -5.85
CA LEU A 77 -3.29 -4.64 -7.19
C LEU A 77 -2.43 -5.46 -8.15
N ILE A 78 -1.49 -6.25 -7.63
CA ILE A 78 -0.57 -7.05 -8.44
C ILE A 78 -0.87 -8.55 -8.37
N ASP A 79 -1.41 -9.03 -7.25
CA ASP A 79 -1.78 -10.42 -7.04
C ASP A 79 -2.74 -10.57 -5.85
N HIS A 80 -3.94 -11.11 -6.08
CA HIS A 80 -4.96 -11.32 -5.05
C HIS A 80 -4.65 -12.46 -4.06
N GLU A 81 -3.70 -13.32 -4.40
CA GLU A 81 -3.23 -14.41 -3.54
C GLU A 81 -2.22 -13.92 -2.51
N ILE A 82 -1.51 -12.81 -2.78
CA ILE A 82 -0.56 -12.26 -1.82
C ILE A 82 -1.31 -11.50 -0.72
N ARG A 83 -1.23 -12.02 0.50
CA ARG A 83 -1.83 -11.40 1.67
C ARG A 83 -0.86 -11.39 2.85
N LEU A 84 -1.00 -10.38 3.69
CA LEU A 84 -0.32 -10.16 4.95
C LEU A 84 -1.37 -10.23 6.06
N HIS A 85 -1.58 -11.42 6.59
CA HIS A 85 -2.48 -11.69 7.72
C HIS A 85 -1.79 -12.48 8.83
N SER A 86 -0.65 -13.10 8.56
CA SER A 86 0.07 -13.97 9.48
C SER A 86 1.54 -13.59 9.61
N SER A 87 2.18 -14.09 10.68
CA SER A 87 3.64 -13.96 10.83
C SER A 87 4.40 -14.70 9.72
N ASP A 88 3.85 -15.79 9.17
CA ASP A 88 4.52 -16.58 8.14
C ASP A 88 4.56 -15.82 6.80
N GLU A 89 3.46 -15.15 6.45
CA GLU A 89 3.42 -14.24 5.30
C GLU A 89 4.35 -13.03 5.50
N LEU A 90 4.44 -12.53 6.74
CA LEU A 90 5.40 -11.48 7.08
C LEU A 90 6.85 -11.97 6.87
N ASP A 91 7.19 -13.21 7.24
CA ASP A 91 8.52 -13.76 7.03
C ASP A 91 8.83 -13.93 5.53
N LYS A 92 7.85 -14.36 4.72
CA LYS A 92 7.99 -14.42 3.25
C LYS A 92 8.26 -13.05 2.64
N ILE A 93 7.47 -12.03 3.00
CA ILE A 93 7.68 -10.68 2.45
C ILE A 93 8.99 -10.07 2.97
N THR A 94 9.41 -10.42 4.20
CA THR A 94 10.70 -10.00 4.75
C THR A 94 11.86 -10.60 3.98
N ALA A 95 11.77 -11.86 3.57
CA ALA A 95 12.77 -12.51 2.72
C ALA A 95 12.85 -11.83 1.36
N LEU A 96 11.70 -11.54 0.72
CA LEU A 96 11.63 -10.77 -0.53
C LEU A 96 12.26 -9.38 -0.37
N ALA A 97 12.03 -8.71 0.76
CA ALA A 97 12.57 -7.38 1.03
C ALA A 97 14.10 -7.34 1.12
N GLN A 98 14.76 -8.44 1.49
CA GLN A 98 16.24 -8.48 1.57
C GLN A 98 16.88 -8.25 0.20
N ASP A 99 16.26 -8.76 -0.87
CA ASP A 99 16.65 -8.42 -2.22
C ASP A 99 16.10 -7.03 -2.58
N ARG A 100 16.99 -6.03 -2.54
CA ARG A 100 16.65 -4.64 -2.87
C ARG A 100 16.10 -4.49 -4.28
N ARG A 101 16.59 -5.29 -5.23
CA ARG A 101 16.16 -5.23 -6.63
C ARG A 101 14.75 -5.80 -6.75
N GLN A 102 14.50 -7.01 -6.24
CA GLN A 102 13.16 -7.61 -6.26
C GLN A 102 12.14 -6.75 -5.52
N TRP A 103 12.53 -6.17 -4.38
CA TRP A 103 11.67 -5.25 -3.64
C TRP A 103 11.30 -4.01 -4.46
N HIS A 104 12.28 -3.41 -5.13
CA HIS A 104 12.04 -2.23 -5.97
C HIS A 104 11.15 -2.58 -7.17
N GLU A 105 11.42 -3.70 -7.84
CA GLU A 105 10.59 -4.20 -8.94
C GLU A 105 9.14 -4.46 -8.50
N MET A 106 8.93 -5.01 -7.30
CA MET A 106 7.59 -5.18 -6.72
C MET A 106 6.91 -3.83 -6.46
N ALA A 107 7.59 -2.88 -5.81
CA ALA A 107 7.03 -1.56 -5.53
C ALA A 107 6.63 -0.83 -6.82
N VAL A 108 7.47 -0.88 -7.86
CA VAL A 108 7.17 -0.28 -9.18
C VAL A 108 5.96 -0.95 -9.84
N LYS A 109 5.79 -2.26 -9.69
CA LYS A 109 4.59 -2.96 -10.19
C LYS A 109 3.32 -2.47 -9.49
N ILE A 110 3.38 -2.30 -8.16
CA ILE A 110 2.26 -1.79 -7.37
C ILE A 110 1.93 -0.35 -7.79
N GLU A 111 2.94 0.51 -7.92
CA GLU A 111 2.76 1.91 -8.37
C GLU A 111 2.07 1.98 -9.74
N ARG A 112 2.52 1.20 -10.72
CA ARG A 112 1.91 1.14 -12.06
C ARG A 112 0.48 0.63 -12.02
N ALA A 113 0.20 -0.40 -11.23
CA ALA A 113 -1.15 -0.94 -11.09
C ALA A 113 -2.09 0.04 -10.36
N ALA A 114 -1.56 0.78 -9.38
CA ALA A 114 -2.28 1.83 -8.67
C ALA A 114 -2.63 3.00 -9.59
N GLU A 115 -1.67 3.44 -10.41
CA GLU A 115 -1.88 4.47 -11.43
C GLU A 115 -2.96 4.05 -12.43
N ALA A 116 -2.85 2.83 -13.00
CA ALA A 116 -3.81 2.28 -13.95
C ALA A 116 -5.23 2.17 -13.37
N SER A 117 -5.36 1.66 -12.13
CA SER A 117 -6.65 1.54 -11.44
C SER A 117 -7.31 2.90 -11.18
N GLN A 118 -6.50 3.93 -10.94
CA GLN A 118 -7.01 5.28 -10.75
C GLN A 118 -7.44 5.91 -12.07
N THR A 119 -6.72 5.69 -13.17
CA THR A 119 -7.11 6.15 -14.51
C THR A 119 -8.36 5.45 -15.07
N GLU A 120 -8.53 4.15 -14.86
CA GLU A 120 -9.73 3.43 -15.31
C GLU A 120 -11.02 3.89 -14.60
N ASN A 121 -10.92 4.21 -13.31
CA ASN A 121 -12.03 4.78 -12.54
C ASN A 121 -12.42 6.20 -13.03
N TRP A 122 -11.55 6.88 -13.79
CA TRP A 122 -11.86 8.16 -14.45
C TRP A 122 -12.62 7.98 -15.76
N ASP A 123 -12.32 6.93 -16.51
CA ASP A 123 -12.97 6.64 -17.79
C ASP A 123 -14.34 5.94 -17.63
N ALA A 124 -14.65 5.46 -16.41
CA ALA A 124 -15.95 4.87 -16.11
C ALA A 124 -17.10 5.90 -16.16
N PRO A 125 -18.18 5.64 -16.92
CA PRO A 125 -19.37 6.49 -16.91
C PRO A 125 -19.96 6.56 -15.50
N ARG A 126 -20.00 7.77 -14.92
CA ARG A 126 -20.75 8.01 -13.69
C ARG A 126 -22.24 8.00 -14.03
N HIS A 127 -22.92 6.89 -13.71
CA HIS A 127 -24.37 6.74 -13.80
C HIS A 127 -25.12 7.60 -12.78
#